data_AF-A0A950U289-F1
#
_entry.id   AF-A0A950U289-F1
#
_cell.length_a   1.000
_cell.length_b   1.000
_cell.length_c   1.000
_cell.angle_alpha   90.00
_cell.angle_beta   90.00
_cell.angle_gamma   90.00
#
_symmetry.space_group_name_H-M   'P 1'
#
loop_
_entity.id
_entity.type
_entity.pdbx_description
1 polymer ?
#
loop_
_entity_poly.entity_id
_entity_poly.type
_entity_poly.pdbx_seq_one_letter_code
_entity_poly.pdbx_strand_id
1 'polypeptide(L)'
;MALGQIEKQFGKGSIMRLGEQGHVGVEAVSTGALALDLALGIGGLPRGRVVEIYGPESSGKSTLAMHVVAEAQRNGGVCAYIDAEHAMDPVYAKAIGVNVDDLLISQPDTGEQALEISDMLIRSGALDVLVIDSVAALVPRAEIEGEMGDAHVGLQARLMSQALRKLTANLNRSRTIAIFINQLREKIGVMFGCLSYDTRVTLADGTQEMIGKIVNQRLPVEVLSYDPEVGAVVPKKVVNWFDNGVTDEFLQFTVARPSGNGRSQFACTANHLIRTPGGWHEAAELAPGDRVLQTVPRRLSDFQWEVLLGGLMGDGALSPSRSGNAARYRFGHSVRQAEYCEWKASHFENIGVRRSFNARGAMSADVRLLPELAEVREAVYLHGRKVFGSDYLKELTPLSLAVWYMDAGSFTIHTDGMQERTPDCSGRSDICVEAMDSTTRVRVAEYLADTWDIRPKLVEQGTDRKAFLAFSQDETAKLHALIAPFVHPSMQHKLLPTYRG
;
A
#
# COMPACT_ATOMS: atom_id res chain seq x y z
N MET A 1 -0.42 -1.56 57.32
CA MET A 1 -0.37 -1.26 55.87
C MET A 1 -0.43 -2.58 55.11
N ALA A 2 -1.25 -2.68 54.06
CA ALA A 2 -1.46 -3.91 53.29
C ALA A 2 -0.16 -4.57 52.78
N LEU A 3 0.84 -3.75 52.43
CA LEU A 3 2.18 -4.19 52.01
C LEU A 3 2.85 -5.14 53.02
N GLY A 4 2.81 -4.81 54.32
CA GLY A 4 3.42 -5.64 55.37
C GLY A 4 2.64 -6.92 55.69
N GLN A 5 1.35 -6.99 55.36
CA GLN A 5 0.58 -8.24 55.46
C GLN A 5 0.90 -9.19 54.31
N ILE A 6 1.07 -8.65 53.11
CA ILE A 6 1.46 -9.42 51.91
C ILE A 6 2.87 -10.01 52.12
N GLU A 7 3.83 -9.23 52.59
CA GLU A 7 5.20 -9.71 52.83
C GLU A 7 5.27 -10.80 53.92
N LYS A 8 4.41 -10.70 54.94
CA LYS A 8 4.32 -11.71 56.01
C LYS A 8 3.65 -13.01 55.55
N GLN A 9 2.71 -12.94 54.60
CA GLN A 9 1.99 -14.11 54.07
C GLN A 9 2.74 -14.81 52.93
N PHE A 10 3.39 -14.06 52.05
CA PHE A 10 3.98 -14.58 50.81
C PHE A 10 5.52 -14.51 50.79
N GLY A 11 6.15 -14.04 51.87
CA GLY A 11 7.60 -13.96 52.03
C GLY A 11 8.19 -12.59 51.67
N LYS A 12 9.41 -12.34 52.14
CA LYS A 12 10.17 -11.12 51.81
C LYS A 12 10.35 -11.02 50.29
N GLY A 13 10.07 -9.83 49.75
CA GLY A 13 10.14 -9.56 48.30
C GLY A 13 8.90 -9.95 47.49
N SER A 14 7.83 -10.42 48.13
CA SER A 14 6.55 -10.72 47.45
C SER A 14 5.82 -9.47 46.92
N ILE A 15 6.10 -8.30 47.48
CA ILE A 15 5.62 -7.00 46.97
C ILE A 15 6.65 -5.91 47.28
N MET A 16 7.07 -5.16 46.27
CA MET A 16 8.08 -4.10 46.39
C MET A 16 7.73 -2.95 45.44
N ARG A 17 8.20 -1.74 45.72
CA ARG A 17 8.06 -0.62 44.78
C ARG A 17 9.04 -0.80 43.63
N LEU A 18 8.58 -0.66 42.39
CA LEU A 18 9.39 -0.87 41.18
C LEU A 18 10.69 -0.04 41.16
N GLY A 19 10.68 1.16 41.74
CA GLY A 19 11.86 2.05 41.85
C GLY A 19 12.79 1.79 43.05
N GLU A 20 12.44 0.88 43.97
CA GLU A 20 13.34 0.46 45.07
C GLU A 20 14.36 -0.59 44.61
N GLN A 21 14.20 -1.13 43.39
CA GLN A 21 15.30 -1.76 42.68
C GLN A 21 16.26 -0.66 42.21
N GLY A 22 17.28 -0.35 43.01
CA GLY A 22 18.49 0.25 42.45
C GLY A 22 18.89 -0.62 41.25
N HIS A 23 19.07 -0.01 40.07
CA HIS A 23 19.21 -0.68 38.76
C HIS A 23 19.85 -2.05 38.91
N VAL A 24 19.03 -3.11 38.99
CA VAL A 24 19.55 -4.47 39.02
C VAL A 24 19.97 -4.70 37.58
N GLY A 25 21.27 -4.50 37.31
CA GLY A 25 21.84 -4.76 35.99
C GLY A 25 21.39 -6.16 35.56
N VAL A 26 20.66 -6.23 34.45
CA VAL A 26 20.22 -7.51 33.91
C VAL A 26 21.49 -8.21 33.41
N GLU A 27 21.95 -9.22 34.12
CA GLU A 27 23.09 -10.02 33.70
C GLU A 27 22.78 -10.66 32.34
N ALA A 28 23.72 -10.56 31.39
CA ALA A 28 23.53 -11.02 30.03
C ALA A 28 24.70 -11.89 29.55
N VAL A 29 24.45 -12.74 28.56
CA VAL A 29 25.46 -13.52 27.83
C VAL A 29 25.52 -13.00 26.40
N SER A 30 26.72 -12.66 25.91
CA SER A 30 26.91 -12.15 24.53
C SER A 30 26.37 -13.13 23.50
N THR A 31 25.82 -12.59 22.42
CA THR A 31 25.35 -13.37 21.27
C THR A 31 26.49 -13.83 20.35
N GLY A 32 27.73 -13.39 20.59
CA GLY A 32 28.85 -13.53 19.66
C GLY A 32 28.78 -12.56 18.47
N ALA A 33 27.72 -11.75 18.38
CA ALA A 33 27.51 -10.75 17.35
C ALA A 33 27.39 -9.35 17.98
N LEU A 34 28.47 -8.56 17.93
CA LEU A 34 28.54 -7.22 18.55
C LEU A 34 27.37 -6.31 18.16
N ALA A 35 26.97 -6.32 16.89
CA ALA A 35 25.86 -5.51 16.41
C ALA A 35 24.53 -5.87 17.10
N LEU A 36 24.31 -7.17 17.36
CA LEU A 36 23.12 -7.65 18.04
C LEU A 36 23.16 -7.33 19.54
N ASP A 37 24.32 -7.51 20.18
CA ASP A 37 24.50 -7.18 21.61
C ASP A 37 24.25 -5.68 21.89
N LEU A 38 24.72 -4.81 20.99
CA LEU A 38 24.45 -3.37 21.04
C LEU A 38 22.96 -3.07 20.84
N ALA A 39 22.31 -3.72 19.87
CA ALA A 39 20.89 -3.53 19.60
C ALA A 39 20.00 -3.98 20.77
N LEU A 40 20.40 -5.02 21.51
CA LEU A 40 19.70 -5.49 22.71
C LEU A 40 19.84 -4.54 23.91
N GLY A 41 20.81 -3.61 23.88
CA GLY A 41 20.99 -2.55 24.89
C GLY A 41 21.49 -3.02 26.25
N ILE A 42 21.54 -4.33 26.50
CA ILE A 42 22.06 -4.96 27.73
C ILE A 42 23.35 -5.77 27.49
N GLY A 43 23.87 -5.78 26.26
CA GLY A 43 25.11 -6.46 25.90
C GLY A 43 24.97 -7.97 25.65
N GLY A 44 23.74 -8.48 25.42
CA GLY A 44 23.51 -9.88 25.09
C GLY A 44 22.14 -10.39 25.51
N LEU A 45 21.99 -11.71 25.60
CA LEU A 45 20.76 -12.38 26.02
C LEU A 45 20.62 -12.36 27.56
N PRO A 46 19.44 -12.01 28.11
CA PRO A 46 19.24 -11.85 29.54
C PRO A 46 19.17 -13.18 30.29
N ARG A 47 19.94 -13.31 31.37
CA ARG A 47 19.91 -14.48 32.27
C ARG A 47 18.56 -14.69 32.95
N GLY A 48 18.19 -15.95 33.14
CA GLY A 48 16.95 -16.35 33.80
C GLY A 48 15.68 -16.10 32.99
N ARG A 49 15.81 -15.97 31.66
CA ARG A 49 14.71 -15.69 30.74
C ARG A 49 14.63 -16.71 29.61
N VAL A 50 13.45 -16.77 29.00
CA VAL A 50 13.22 -17.45 27.73
C VAL A 50 13.55 -16.48 26.60
N VAL A 51 14.29 -16.96 25.60
CA VAL A 51 14.59 -16.26 24.35
C VAL A 51 14.11 -17.13 23.20
N GLU A 52 13.46 -16.54 22.20
CA GLU A 52 13.05 -17.22 20.98
C GLU A 52 13.84 -16.68 19.79
N ILE A 53 14.41 -17.59 18.99
CA ILE A 53 15.07 -17.29 17.72
C ILE A 53 14.29 -17.99 16.62
N TYR A 54 13.62 -17.22 15.77
CA TYR A 54 12.81 -17.75 14.69
C TYR A 54 13.15 -17.14 13.34
N GLY A 55 12.85 -17.87 12.25
CA GLY A 55 13.20 -17.47 10.90
C GLY A 55 13.10 -18.62 9.88
N PRO A 56 13.29 -18.33 8.58
CA PRO A 56 13.28 -19.34 7.52
C PRO A 56 14.28 -20.47 7.77
N GLU A 57 14.11 -21.60 7.11
CA GLU A 57 15.16 -22.63 7.05
C GLU A 57 16.47 -22.02 6.53
N SER A 58 17.61 -22.50 7.03
CA SER A 58 18.94 -22.01 6.65
C SER A 58 19.22 -20.51 6.92
N SER A 59 18.39 -19.81 7.71
CA SER A 59 18.60 -18.40 8.08
C SER A 59 19.68 -18.16 9.15
N GLY A 60 20.34 -19.21 9.65
CA GLY A 60 21.39 -19.11 10.67
C GLY A 60 20.92 -19.17 12.12
N LYS A 61 19.70 -19.66 12.39
CA LYS A 61 19.14 -19.78 13.76
C LYS A 61 20.02 -20.62 14.68
N SER A 62 20.32 -21.86 14.28
CA SER A 62 21.17 -22.78 15.07
C SER A 62 22.59 -22.25 15.17
N THR A 63 23.13 -21.64 14.10
CA THR A 63 24.43 -20.95 14.13
C THR A 63 24.49 -19.87 15.20
N LEU A 64 23.50 -18.99 15.27
CA LEU A 64 23.43 -17.93 16.28
C LEU A 64 23.32 -18.50 17.70
N ALA A 65 22.47 -19.51 17.90
CA ALA A 65 22.33 -20.16 19.20
C ALA A 65 23.65 -20.83 19.66
N MET A 66 24.38 -21.46 18.74
CA MET A 66 25.69 -22.05 19.04
C MET A 66 26.76 -21.00 19.33
N HIS A 67 26.70 -19.81 18.71
CA HIS A 67 27.58 -18.71 19.07
C HIS A 67 27.34 -18.23 20.51
N VAL A 68 26.08 -18.16 20.95
CA VAL A 68 25.76 -17.87 22.36
C VAL A 68 26.33 -18.95 23.30
N VAL A 69 26.20 -20.22 22.92
CA VAL A 69 26.78 -21.35 23.68
C VAL A 69 28.30 -21.21 23.78
N ALA A 70 28.98 -20.89 22.67
CA ALA A 70 30.42 -20.68 22.65
C ALA A 70 30.84 -19.51 23.56
N GLU A 71 30.12 -18.37 23.54
CA GLU A 71 30.40 -17.24 24.45
C GLU A 71 30.15 -17.61 25.92
N ALA A 72 29.10 -18.37 26.23
CA ALA A 72 28.84 -18.84 27.58
C ALA A 72 29.96 -19.75 28.10
N GLN A 73 30.39 -20.74 27.30
CA GLN A 73 31.46 -21.66 27.65
C GLN A 73 32.81 -20.96 27.81
N ARG A 74 33.13 -19.98 26.95
CA ARG A 74 34.36 -19.17 27.08
C ARG A 74 34.42 -18.40 28.40
N ASN A 75 33.26 -18.04 28.94
CA ASN A 75 33.14 -17.40 30.25
C ASN A 75 33.02 -18.40 31.41
N GLY A 76 33.32 -19.69 31.18
CA GLY A 76 33.29 -20.76 32.18
C GLY A 76 31.89 -21.28 32.51
N GLY A 77 30.88 -20.94 31.71
CA GLY A 77 29.51 -21.39 31.90
C GLY A 77 29.25 -22.80 31.36
N VAL A 78 28.29 -23.49 31.95
CA VAL A 78 27.86 -24.83 31.51
C VAL A 78 26.68 -24.69 30.56
N CYS A 79 26.71 -25.41 29.44
CA CYS A 79 25.68 -25.34 28.42
C CYS A 79 25.07 -26.71 28.13
N ALA A 80 23.80 -26.71 27.70
CA ALA A 80 23.11 -27.90 27.21
C ALA A 80 22.37 -27.63 25.90
N TYR A 81 22.24 -28.66 25.08
CA TYR A 81 21.60 -28.65 23.78
C TYR A 81 20.60 -29.80 23.66
N ILE A 82 19.33 -29.47 23.45
CA ILE A 82 18.27 -30.43 23.13
C ILE A 82 18.10 -30.42 21.62
N ASP A 83 18.67 -31.43 20.96
CA ASP A 83 18.65 -31.63 19.51
C ASP A 83 17.44 -32.49 19.15
N ALA A 84 16.26 -31.87 19.10
CA ALA A 84 15.02 -32.50 18.66
C ALA A 84 14.94 -32.65 17.12
N GLU A 85 15.68 -31.83 16.35
CA GLU A 85 15.79 -31.99 14.89
C GLU A 85 16.78 -33.08 14.46
N HIS A 86 17.57 -33.64 15.38
CA HIS A 86 18.66 -34.59 15.11
C HIS A 86 19.64 -34.09 14.02
N ALA A 87 19.90 -32.78 14.01
CA ALA A 87 20.58 -32.10 12.91
C ALA A 87 21.88 -31.39 13.36
N MET A 88 22.26 -31.51 14.63
CA MET A 88 23.47 -30.88 15.15
C MET A 88 24.75 -31.51 14.57
N ASP A 89 25.61 -30.68 13.96
CA ASP A 89 26.94 -31.09 13.48
C ASP A 89 28.04 -30.72 14.51
N PRO A 90 28.66 -31.71 15.19
CA PRO A 90 29.74 -31.47 16.14
C PRO A 90 31.00 -30.84 15.51
N VAL A 91 31.28 -31.12 14.23
CA VAL A 91 32.44 -30.57 13.52
C VAL A 91 32.25 -29.08 13.30
N TYR A 92 31.05 -28.69 12.84
CA TYR A 92 30.68 -27.29 12.69
C TYR A 92 30.68 -26.56 14.03
N ALA A 93 30.08 -27.13 15.08
CA ALA A 93 30.06 -26.55 16.43
C ALA A 93 31.47 -26.25 16.96
N LYS A 94 32.40 -27.20 16.77
CA LYS A 94 33.81 -26.99 17.14
C LYS A 94 34.47 -25.87 16.32
N ALA A 95 34.16 -25.78 15.03
CA ALA A 95 34.72 -24.75 14.15
C ALA A 95 34.29 -23.32 14.54
N ILE A 96 33.08 -23.15 15.08
CA ILE A 96 32.57 -21.85 15.59
C ILE A 96 32.97 -21.58 17.05
N GLY A 97 33.74 -22.48 17.67
CA GLY A 97 34.36 -22.28 18.98
C GLY A 97 33.55 -22.80 20.17
N VAL A 98 32.60 -23.71 19.95
CA VAL A 98 31.95 -24.48 21.02
C VAL A 98 32.92 -25.55 21.53
N ASN A 99 33.02 -25.68 22.85
CA ASN A 99 33.69 -26.80 23.48
C ASN A 99 32.74 -28.00 23.51
N VAL A 100 32.84 -28.84 22.48
CA VAL A 100 31.95 -30.00 22.27
C VAL A 100 32.13 -31.08 23.34
N ASP A 101 33.33 -31.20 23.92
CA ASP A 101 33.61 -32.23 24.93
C ASP A 101 32.86 -31.95 26.25
N ASP A 102 32.61 -30.67 26.55
CA ASP A 102 31.91 -30.22 27.77
C ASP A 102 30.44 -29.80 27.51
N LEU A 103 29.94 -29.91 26.27
CA LEU A 103 28.56 -29.57 25.94
C LEU A 103 27.63 -30.74 26.24
N LEU A 104 26.64 -30.53 27.11
CA LEU A 104 25.62 -31.54 27.38
C LEU A 104 24.66 -31.62 26.18
N ILE A 105 24.47 -32.81 25.60
CA ILE A 105 23.55 -33.03 24.49
C ILE A 105 22.46 -34.03 24.87
N SER A 106 21.23 -33.78 24.42
CA SER A 106 20.11 -34.72 24.52
C SER A 106 19.38 -34.77 23.19
N GLN A 107 19.09 -35.99 22.73
CA GLN A 107 18.31 -36.28 21.53
C GLN A 107 17.04 -37.03 21.95
N PRO A 108 15.97 -36.31 22.31
CA PRO A 108 14.75 -36.90 22.85
C PRO A 108 13.85 -37.49 21.76
N ASP A 109 13.09 -38.52 22.11
CA ASP A 109 12.12 -39.18 21.23
C ASP A 109 10.76 -38.46 21.18
N THR A 110 10.42 -37.65 22.20
CA THR A 110 9.12 -36.96 22.31
C THR A 110 9.27 -35.53 22.81
N GLY A 111 8.31 -34.66 22.46
CA GLY A 111 8.25 -33.29 22.96
C GLY A 111 8.12 -33.20 24.48
N GLU A 112 7.36 -34.10 25.11
CA GLU A 112 7.25 -34.20 26.57
C GLU A 112 8.62 -34.49 27.20
N GLN A 113 9.33 -35.50 26.70
CA GLN A 113 10.64 -35.89 27.20
C GLN A 113 11.67 -34.76 27.07
N ALA A 114 11.70 -34.09 25.92
CA ALA A 114 12.56 -32.95 25.67
C ALA A 114 12.38 -31.84 26.73
N LEU A 115 11.12 -31.50 27.04
CA LEU A 115 10.78 -30.44 27.99
C LEU A 115 10.99 -30.89 29.44
N GLU A 116 10.81 -32.18 29.77
CA GLU A 116 11.12 -32.73 31.10
C GLU A 116 12.63 -32.74 31.37
N ILE A 117 13.45 -33.15 30.40
CA ILE A 117 14.91 -33.09 30.48
C ILE A 117 15.35 -31.65 30.69
N SER A 118 14.83 -30.72 29.88
CA SER A 118 15.08 -29.28 30.00
C SER A 118 14.79 -28.77 31.42
N ASP A 119 13.63 -29.13 31.97
CA ASP A 119 13.17 -28.69 33.29
C ASP A 119 14.01 -29.29 34.44
N MET A 120 14.44 -30.56 34.33
CA MET A 120 15.38 -31.18 35.26
C MET A 120 16.74 -30.50 35.26
N LEU A 121 17.26 -30.23 34.06
CA LEU A 121 18.52 -29.56 33.82
C LEU A 121 18.52 -28.13 34.41
N ILE A 122 17.47 -27.34 34.15
CA ILE A 122 17.33 -25.99 34.71
C ILE A 122 17.22 -26.02 36.25
N ARG A 123 16.45 -26.97 36.81
CA ARG A 123 16.31 -27.13 38.27
C ARG A 123 17.60 -27.46 38.98
N SER A 124 18.56 -28.09 38.32
CA SER A 124 19.87 -28.40 38.91
C SER A 124 20.63 -27.13 39.34
N GLY A 125 20.31 -25.98 38.74
CA GLY A 125 21.01 -24.71 38.98
C GLY A 125 22.42 -24.66 38.39
N ALA A 126 22.87 -25.70 37.69
CA ALA A 126 24.22 -25.82 37.17
C ALA A 126 24.38 -25.26 35.75
N LEU A 127 23.30 -24.88 35.07
CA LEU A 127 23.29 -24.49 33.67
C LEU A 127 23.18 -22.98 33.45
N ASP A 128 24.03 -22.46 32.58
CA ASP A 128 24.01 -21.07 32.14
C ASP A 128 23.13 -20.87 30.90
N VAL A 129 23.26 -21.74 29.91
CA VAL A 129 22.51 -21.67 28.65
C VAL A 129 21.98 -23.05 28.28
N LEU A 130 20.69 -23.12 27.95
CA LEU A 130 20.02 -24.28 27.39
C LEU A 130 19.44 -23.90 26.02
N VAL A 131 19.75 -24.67 24.97
CA VAL A 131 19.16 -24.51 23.64
C VAL A 131 18.21 -25.66 23.35
N ILE A 132 17.06 -25.37 22.75
CA ILE A 132 16.09 -26.35 22.26
C ILE A 132 15.93 -26.14 20.75
N ASP A 133 16.44 -27.09 19.96
CA ASP A 133 16.45 -27.06 18.50
C ASP A 133 15.66 -28.26 17.93
N SER A 134 14.41 -28.09 17.51
CA SER A 134 13.59 -26.87 17.49
C SER A 134 12.21 -27.13 18.08
N VAL A 135 11.48 -26.07 18.42
CA VAL A 135 10.09 -26.15 18.88
C VAL A 135 9.21 -26.92 17.90
N ALA A 136 9.45 -26.77 16.60
CA ALA A 136 8.70 -27.45 15.56
C ALA A 136 8.84 -28.99 15.65
N ALA A 137 9.99 -29.47 16.11
CA ALA A 137 10.30 -30.88 16.30
C ALA A 137 9.88 -31.44 17.67
N LEU A 138 9.31 -30.62 18.57
CA LEU A 138 8.72 -31.09 19.82
C LEU A 138 7.35 -31.73 19.57
N VAL A 139 7.35 -32.91 18.96
CA VAL A 139 6.15 -33.66 18.60
C VAL A 139 5.63 -34.40 19.85
N PRO A 140 4.37 -34.18 20.26
CA PRO A 140 3.80 -34.87 21.41
C PRO A 140 3.75 -36.39 21.21
N ARG A 141 3.92 -37.18 22.28
CA ARG A 141 3.90 -38.65 22.18
C ARG A 141 2.65 -39.21 21.49
N ALA A 142 1.48 -38.63 21.76
CA ALA A 142 0.23 -39.07 21.16
C ALA A 142 0.15 -38.82 19.64
N GLU A 143 0.93 -37.87 19.10
CA GLU A 143 1.03 -37.63 17.66
C GLU A 143 2.04 -38.60 17.00
N ILE A 144 3.10 -39.00 17.72
CA ILE A 144 4.08 -40.00 17.26
C ILE A 144 3.47 -41.41 17.24
N GLU A 145 2.66 -41.75 18.25
CA GLU A 145 1.98 -43.04 18.36
C GLU A 145 0.72 -43.15 17.48
N GLY A 146 0.23 -42.02 16.94
CA GLY A 146 -0.95 -41.95 16.06
C GLY A 146 -0.68 -42.34 14.61
N GLU A 147 -1.73 -42.49 13.80
CA GLU A 147 -1.58 -42.74 12.37
C GLU A 147 -1.33 -41.43 11.59
N MET A 148 -0.57 -41.52 10.50
CA MET A 148 -0.34 -40.38 9.61
C MET A 148 -1.69 -39.91 9.02
N GLY A 149 -2.14 -38.71 9.44
CA GLY A 149 -3.40 -38.12 9.02
C GLY A 149 -4.42 -37.94 10.15
N ASP A 150 -4.12 -38.44 11.35
CA ASP A 150 -4.96 -38.20 12.53
C ASP A 150 -4.97 -36.72 12.92
N ALA A 151 -6.18 -36.21 13.18
CA ALA A 151 -6.39 -34.80 13.52
C ALA A 151 -6.05 -34.53 14.99
N HIS A 152 -4.82 -34.15 15.29
CA HIS A 152 -4.39 -33.72 16.62
C HIS A 152 -4.37 -32.19 16.74
N VAL A 153 -5.56 -31.58 16.80
CA VAL A 153 -5.68 -30.12 16.85
C VAL A 153 -5.09 -29.55 18.14
N GLY A 154 -4.03 -28.75 18.01
CA GLY A 154 -3.50 -27.90 19.07
C GLY A 154 -2.76 -28.64 20.20
N LEU A 155 -2.37 -29.89 19.99
CA LEU A 155 -1.68 -30.69 21.02
C LEU A 155 -0.31 -30.10 21.40
N GLN A 156 0.49 -29.73 20.40
CA GLN A 156 1.79 -29.07 20.59
C GLN A 156 1.66 -27.72 21.33
N ALA A 157 0.65 -26.90 21.00
CA ALA A 157 0.43 -25.62 21.67
C ALA A 157 0.07 -25.78 23.16
N ARG A 158 -0.71 -26.82 23.49
CA ARG A 158 -1.06 -27.15 24.88
C ARG A 158 0.17 -27.63 25.67
N LEU A 159 0.98 -28.50 25.05
CA LEU A 159 2.24 -28.98 25.64
C LEU A 159 3.17 -27.80 25.96
N MET A 160 3.41 -26.92 24.99
CA MET A 160 4.27 -25.74 25.18
C MET A 160 3.73 -24.79 26.25
N SER A 161 2.43 -24.53 26.28
CA SER A 161 1.80 -23.67 27.30
C SER A 161 1.98 -24.23 28.72
N GLN A 162 1.91 -25.55 28.88
CA GLN A 162 2.13 -26.20 30.16
C GLN A 162 3.61 -26.18 30.56
N ALA A 163 4.51 -26.44 29.61
CA ALA A 163 5.95 -26.47 29.85
C ALA A 163 6.51 -25.09 30.20
N LEU A 164 6.21 -24.04 29.42
CA LEU A 164 6.68 -22.68 29.67
C LEU A 164 6.24 -22.17 31.04
N ARG A 165 5.02 -22.53 31.50
CA ARG A 165 4.53 -22.19 32.84
C ARG A 165 5.39 -22.77 33.96
N LYS A 166 5.93 -23.99 33.78
CA LYS A 166 6.85 -24.62 34.73
C LYS A 166 8.26 -24.06 34.62
N LEU A 167 8.77 -23.94 33.38
CA LEU A 167 10.14 -23.53 33.08
C LEU A 167 10.44 -22.11 33.54
N THR A 168 9.53 -21.15 33.28
CA THR A 168 9.78 -19.71 33.55
C THR A 168 10.14 -19.43 35.01
N ALA A 169 9.46 -20.10 35.95
CA ALA A 169 9.75 -19.93 37.38
C ALA A 169 11.11 -20.52 37.77
N ASN A 170 11.51 -21.65 37.16
CA ASN A 170 12.78 -22.31 37.43
C ASN A 170 13.95 -21.54 36.80
N LEU A 171 13.78 -21.05 35.57
CA LEU A 171 14.77 -20.22 34.86
C LEU A 171 15.14 -18.96 35.66
N ASN A 172 14.15 -18.26 36.20
CA ASN A 172 14.41 -17.05 36.99
C ASN A 172 15.26 -17.35 38.24
N ARG A 173 15.01 -18.50 38.90
CA ARG A 173 15.75 -18.92 40.10
C ARG A 173 17.16 -19.42 39.78
N SER A 174 17.33 -20.18 38.70
CA SER A 174 18.61 -20.75 38.30
C SER A 174 19.49 -19.78 37.52
N ARG A 175 18.94 -18.65 37.05
CA ARG A 175 19.59 -17.70 36.13
C ARG A 175 20.03 -18.33 34.80
N THR A 176 19.44 -19.46 34.42
CA THR A 176 19.67 -20.12 33.12
C THR A 176 18.95 -19.36 32.00
N ILE A 177 19.58 -19.23 30.84
CA ILE A 177 18.94 -18.75 29.61
C ILE A 177 18.38 -19.96 28.86
N ALA A 178 17.09 -19.94 28.51
CA ALA A 178 16.52 -20.95 27.63
C ALA A 178 16.26 -20.36 26.24
N ILE A 179 16.99 -20.84 25.24
CA ILE A 179 16.86 -20.45 23.84
C ILE A 179 15.99 -21.48 23.13
N PHE A 180 14.86 -21.05 22.60
CA PHE A 180 14.01 -21.86 21.74
C PHE A 180 14.25 -21.46 20.28
N ILE A 181 14.66 -22.42 19.47
CA ILE A 181 14.71 -22.24 18.02
C ILE A 181 13.33 -22.60 17.46
N ASN A 182 12.81 -21.74 16.60
CA ASN A 182 11.52 -21.95 15.97
C ASN A 182 11.59 -21.67 14.47
N GLN A 183 10.66 -22.25 13.72
CA GLN A 183 10.56 -22.05 12.28
C GLN A 183 9.39 -21.13 11.97
N LEU A 184 9.52 -20.34 10.89
CA LEU A 184 8.37 -19.63 10.35
C LEU A 184 7.40 -20.66 9.76
N ARG A 185 6.18 -20.70 10.28
CA ARG A 185 5.08 -21.40 9.64
C ARG A 185 4.16 -20.37 9.00
N GLU A 186 3.84 -20.56 7.73
CA GLU A 186 2.63 -19.95 7.17
C GLU A 186 1.44 -20.53 7.95
N LYS A 187 0.59 -19.65 8.49
CA LYS A 187 -0.57 -20.10 9.26
C LYS A 187 -1.53 -20.84 8.35
N ILE A 188 -1.61 -22.17 8.50
CA ILE A 188 -2.67 -22.98 7.91
C ILE A 188 -3.94 -22.68 8.71
N GLY A 189 -4.77 -21.80 8.15
CA GLY A 189 -5.93 -21.20 8.79
C GLY A 189 -5.93 -19.69 8.52
N VAL A 190 -6.80 -19.27 7.60
CA VAL A 190 -6.89 -17.86 7.18
C VAL A 190 -7.23 -16.99 8.39
N MET A 191 -6.26 -16.21 8.87
CA MET A 191 -6.39 -15.27 10.01
C MET A 191 -6.91 -13.88 9.59
N PHE A 192 -7.22 -13.69 8.32
CA PHE A 192 -7.83 -12.47 7.80
C PHE A 192 -9.33 -12.68 7.70
N GLY A 193 -10.15 -11.69 8.05
CA GLY A 193 -11.59 -11.89 8.11
C GLY A 193 -12.21 -12.43 6.82
N CYS A 194 -13.38 -13.04 6.94
CA CYS A 194 -14.05 -13.76 5.87
C CYS A 194 -15.23 -12.97 5.30
N LEU A 195 -15.56 -13.21 4.03
CA LEU A 195 -16.81 -12.75 3.43
C LEU A 195 -17.92 -13.78 3.69
N SER A 196 -19.17 -13.33 3.71
CA SER A 196 -20.31 -14.25 3.77
C SER A 196 -20.39 -15.15 2.53
N TYR A 197 -20.98 -16.33 2.68
CA TYR A 197 -21.11 -17.33 1.60
C TYR A 197 -21.70 -16.75 0.30
N ASP A 198 -22.73 -15.92 0.43
CA ASP A 198 -23.49 -15.31 -0.65
C ASP A 198 -22.83 -14.08 -1.27
N THR A 199 -21.71 -13.60 -0.69
CA THR A 199 -20.98 -12.46 -1.25
C THR A 199 -20.45 -12.81 -2.64
N ARG A 200 -20.77 -11.94 -3.61
CA ARG A 200 -20.37 -12.11 -5.00
C ARG A 200 -19.01 -11.48 -5.26
N VAL A 201 -18.10 -12.28 -5.82
CA VAL A 201 -16.81 -11.82 -6.33
C VAL A 201 -16.84 -11.73 -7.85
N THR A 202 -16.05 -10.83 -8.41
CA THR A 202 -15.95 -10.66 -9.87
C THR A 202 -14.83 -11.54 -10.40
N LEU A 203 -15.12 -12.31 -11.45
CA LEU A 203 -14.16 -13.16 -12.15
C LEU A 203 -13.39 -12.37 -13.21
N ALA A 204 -12.31 -12.95 -13.73
CA ALA A 204 -11.47 -12.34 -14.75
C ALA A 204 -12.22 -11.96 -16.05
N ASP A 205 -13.27 -12.70 -16.40
CA ASP A 205 -14.13 -12.44 -17.57
C ASP A 205 -15.21 -11.36 -17.33
N GLY A 206 -15.23 -10.77 -16.13
CA GLY A 206 -16.20 -9.76 -15.72
C GLY A 206 -17.55 -10.32 -15.22
N THR A 207 -17.76 -11.63 -15.26
CA THR A 207 -18.92 -12.27 -14.63
C THR A 207 -18.77 -12.28 -13.11
N GLN A 208 -19.85 -12.57 -12.40
CA GLN A 208 -19.85 -12.65 -10.94
C GLN A 208 -20.28 -14.03 -10.46
N GLU A 209 -19.63 -14.51 -9.41
CA GLU A 209 -19.93 -15.79 -8.79
C GLU A 209 -19.88 -15.66 -7.25
N MET A 210 -20.64 -16.50 -6.54
CA MET A 210 -20.63 -16.52 -5.07
C MET A 210 -19.29 -17.08 -4.57
N ILE A 211 -18.66 -16.38 -3.62
CA ILE A 211 -17.40 -16.84 -3.01
C ILE A 211 -17.56 -18.21 -2.36
N GLY A 212 -18.70 -18.45 -1.69
CA GLY A 212 -18.99 -19.73 -1.08
C GLY A 212 -19.11 -20.88 -2.08
N LYS A 213 -19.63 -20.62 -3.29
CA LYS A 213 -19.67 -21.63 -4.36
C LYS A 213 -18.27 -21.93 -4.89
N ILE A 214 -17.45 -20.91 -5.10
CA ILE A 214 -16.05 -21.07 -5.52
C ILE A 214 -15.28 -21.94 -4.51
N VAL A 215 -15.44 -21.67 -3.21
CA VAL A 215 -14.83 -22.41 -2.11
C VAL A 215 -15.35 -23.85 -2.02
N ASN A 216 -16.67 -24.04 -1.90
CA ASN A 216 -17.25 -25.37 -1.68
C ASN A 216 -17.05 -26.33 -2.85
N GLN A 217 -17.09 -25.81 -4.09
CA GLN A 217 -16.91 -26.62 -5.29
C GLN A 217 -15.47 -26.64 -5.80
N ARG A 218 -14.54 -25.98 -5.09
CA ARG A 218 -13.12 -25.84 -5.47
C ARG A 218 -12.94 -25.42 -6.93
N LEU A 219 -13.68 -24.41 -7.35
CA LEU A 219 -13.70 -23.98 -8.76
C LEU A 219 -12.33 -23.39 -9.15
N PRO A 220 -11.68 -23.90 -10.22
CA PRO A 220 -10.38 -23.41 -10.69
C PRO A 220 -10.55 -22.14 -11.55
N VAL A 221 -11.00 -21.05 -10.92
CA VAL A 221 -11.30 -19.78 -11.59
C VAL A 221 -10.24 -18.72 -11.29
N GLU A 222 -10.21 -17.69 -12.13
CA GLU A 222 -9.49 -16.45 -11.87
C GLU A 222 -10.43 -15.39 -11.31
N VAL A 223 -10.11 -14.85 -10.15
CA VAL A 223 -10.87 -13.79 -9.47
C VAL A 223 -10.12 -12.48 -9.57
N LEU A 224 -10.85 -11.37 -9.70
CA LEU A 224 -10.26 -10.05 -9.61
C LEU A 224 -9.87 -9.77 -8.15
N SER A 225 -8.59 -9.52 -7.92
CA SER A 225 -8.03 -9.24 -6.59
C SER A 225 -7.03 -8.08 -6.64
N TYR A 226 -6.93 -7.34 -5.54
CA TYR A 226 -6.01 -6.21 -5.44
C TYR A 226 -4.55 -6.69 -5.39
N ASP A 227 -3.72 -6.09 -6.22
CA ASP A 227 -2.27 -6.27 -6.21
C ASP A 227 -1.60 -5.04 -5.59
N PRO A 228 -0.94 -5.17 -4.42
CA PRO A 228 -0.29 -4.04 -3.76
C PRO A 228 0.96 -3.55 -4.49
N GLU A 229 1.63 -4.39 -5.30
CA GLU A 229 2.83 -3.98 -6.04
C GLU A 229 2.46 -3.11 -7.24
N VAL A 230 1.40 -3.49 -7.94
CA VAL A 230 0.90 -2.75 -9.12
C VAL A 230 -0.07 -1.64 -8.73
N GLY A 231 -0.63 -1.68 -7.52
CA GLY A 231 -1.65 -0.73 -7.06
C GLY A 231 -2.98 -0.85 -7.81
N ALA A 232 -3.28 -2.02 -8.37
CA ALA A 232 -4.42 -2.24 -9.26
C ALA A 232 -5.12 -3.57 -8.95
N VAL A 233 -6.38 -3.68 -9.34
CA VAL A 233 -7.12 -4.95 -9.29
C VAL A 233 -6.86 -5.74 -10.56
N VAL A 234 -6.30 -6.94 -10.40
CA VAL A 234 -5.87 -7.80 -11.50
C VAL A 234 -6.48 -9.21 -11.36
N PRO A 235 -6.64 -9.95 -12.47
CA PRO A 235 -6.97 -11.37 -12.42
C PRO A 235 -5.91 -12.16 -11.64
N LYS A 236 -6.33 -12.93 -10.63
CA LYS A 236 -5.49 -13.88 -9.90
C LYS A 236 -6.15 -15.25 -9.84
N LYS A 237 -5.38 -16.30 -10.13
CA LYS A 237 -5.83 -17.70 -10.03
C LYS A 237 -6.09 -18.06 -8.58
N VAL A 238 -7.23 -18.69 -8.32
CA VAL A 238 -7.49 -19.32 -7.03
C VAL A 238 -6.65 -20.60 -6.95
N VAL A 239 -5.70 -20.62 -6.01
CA VAL A 239 -4.79 -21.75 -5.80
C VAL A 239 -5.22 -22.65 -4.64
N ASN A 240 -6.00 -22.12 -3.69
CA ASN A 240 -6.45 -22.81 -2.49
C ASN A 240 -7.86 -22.32 -2.08
N TRP A 241 -8.58 -23.15 -1.33
CA TRP A 241 -9.94 -22.87 -0.86
C TRP A 241 -10.05 -23.18 0.63
N PHE A 242 -10.57 -22.24 1.42
CA PHE A 242 -10.67 -22.34 2.87
C PHE A 242 -12.10 -22.08 3.31
N ASP A 243 -12.68 -23.05 4.02
CA ASP A 243 -13.92 -22.86 4.77
C ASP A 243 -13.55 -22.54 6.22
N ASN A 244 -13.89 -21.33 6.66
CA ASN A 244 -13.59 -20.85 8.01
C ASN A 244 -14.68 -21.24 9.03
N GLY A 245 -15.69 -22.01 8.61
CA GLY A 245 -16.81 -22.43 9.45
C GLY A 245 -17.86 -21.33 9.66
N VAL A 246 -18.72 -21.54 10.65
CA VAL A 246 -19.83 -20.64 10.97
C VAL A 246 -19.36 -19.54 11.91
N THR A 247 -19.75 -18.30 11.63
CA THR A 247 -19.60 -17.15 12.54
C THR A 247 -20.93 -16.83 13.19
N ASP A 248 -20.91 -16.31 14.42
CA ASP A 248 -22.12 -15.88 15.14
C ASP A 248 -22.76 -14.65 14.49
N GLU A 249 -21.93 -13.77 13.91
CA GLU A 249 -22.39 -12.54 13.27
C GLU A 249 -21.56 -12.16 12.04
N PHE A 250 -22.21 -11.37 11.16
CA PHE A 250 -21.59 -10.69 10.03
C PHE A 250 -21.90 -9.19 10.10
N LEU A 251 -20.91 -8.36 9.79
CA LEU A 251 -21.10 -6.93 9.57
C LEU A 251 -21.61 -6.70 8.14
N GLN A 252 -22.76 -6.04 8.02
CA GLN A 252 -23.38 -5.72 6.73
C GLN A 252 -22.93 -4.34 6.24
N PHE A 253 -22.16 -4.31 5.16
CA PHE A 253 -21.73 -3.08 4.51
C PHE A 253 -22.72 -2.65 3.43
N THR A 254 -22.96 -1.34 3.35
CA THR A 254 -23.72 -0.71 2.28
C THR A 254 -22.95 0.51 1.79
N VAL A 255 -22.30 0.37 0.65
CA VAL A 255 -21.40 1.39 0.07
C VAL A 255 -22.07 2.05 -1.12
N ALA A 256 -21.95 3.37 -1.25
CA ALA A 256 -22.43 4.08 -2.43
C ALA A 256 -21.70 3.59 -3.69
N ARG A 257 -22.41 3.40 -4.81
CA ARG A 257 -21.75 3.14 -6.09
C ARG A 257 -21.31 4.45 -6.75
N PRO A 258 -20.22 4.45 -7.51
CA PRO A 258 -19.77 5.66 -8.19
C PRO A 258 -20.51 5.86 -9.53
N SER A 259 -21.03 4.79 -10.13
CA SER A 259 -21.86 4.85 -11.34
C SER A 259 -23.17 4.07 -11.19
N GLY A 260 -24.23 4.57 -11.83
CA GLY A 260 -25.58 3.99 -11.78
C GLY A 260 -26.41 4.46 -10.59
N ASN A 261 -27.68 4.02 -10.53
CA ASN A 261 -28.53 4.22 -9.36
C ASN A 261 -28.40 2.97 -8.48
N GLY A 262 -27.68 3.04 -7.37
CA GLY A 262 -27.58 1.89 -6.47
C GLY A 262 -26.53 1.99 -5.37
N ARG A 263 -26.55 0.96 -4.52
CA ARG A 263 -25.60 0.71 -3.44
C ARG A 263 -24.94 -0.65 -3.71
N SER A 264 -23.68 -0.81 -3.36
CA SER A 264 -23.02 -2.11 -3.27
C SER A 264 -23.14 -2.61 -1.84
N GLN A 265 -23.44 -3.89 -1.69
CA GLN A 265 -23.62 -4.52 -0.38
C GLN A 265 -22.82 -5.80 -0.33
N PHE A 266 -22.21 -6.05 0.82
CA PHE A 266 -21.53 -7.30 1.15
C PHE A 266 -21.54 -7.48 2.67
N ALA A 267 -21.37 -8.71 3.12
CA ALA A 267 -21.27 -9.06 4.53
C ALA A 267 -19.91 -9.68 4.80
N CYS A 268 -19.29 -9.32 5.93
CA CYS A 268 -17.96 -9.80 6.30
C CYS A 268 -17.79 -9.90 7.82
N THR A 269 -16.81 -10.67 8.28
CA THR A 269 -16.48 -10.76 9.71
C THR A 269 -15.80 -9.48 10.19
N ALA A 270 -15.84 -9.22 11.50
CA ALA A 270 -15.30 -8.01 12.13
C ALA A 270 -13.83 -7.70 11.76
N ASN A 271 -12.99 -8.74 11.67
CA ASN A 271 -11.57 -8.65 11.33
C ASN A 271 -11.28 -8.67 9.81
N HIS A 272 -12.30 -8.53 8.94
CA HIS A 272 -12.07 -8.48 7.50
C HIS A 272 -11.42 -7.16 7.12
N LEU A 273 -10.32 -7.21 6.37
CA LEU A 273 -9.58 -6.02 6.00
C LEU A 273 -10.27 -5.30 4.83
N ILE A 274 -10.63 -4.05 5.04
CA ILE A 274 -11.22 -3.16 4.04
C ILE A 274 -10.22 -2.05 3.73
N ARG A 275 -10.02 -1.78 2.45
CA ARG A 275 -9.13 -0.72 2.00
C ARG A 275 -9.83 0.65 2.06
N THR A 276 -9.22 1.59 2.77
CA THR A 276 -9.61 3.01 2.83
C THR A 276 -8.52 3.87 2.17
N PRO A 277 -8.76 5.19 1.96
CA PRO A 277 -7.70 6.11 1.55
C PRO A 277 -6.51 6.16 2.53
N GLY A 278 -6.73 5.86 3.82
CA GLY A 278 -5.70 5.91 4.86
C GLY A 278 -4.93 4.61 5.03
N GLY A 279 -5.39 3.49 4.46
CA GLY A 279 -4.76 2.20 4.74
C GLY A 279 -5.70 1.01 4.63
N TRP A 280 -5.21 -0.14 5.10
CA TRP A 280 -6.07 -1.28 5.41
C TRP A 280 -6.57 -1.13 6.84
N HIS A 281 -7.88 -1.28 7.03
CA HIS A 281 -8.53 -1.24 8.35
C HIS A 281 -9.39 -2.48 8.52
N GLU A 282 -9.53 -2.95 9.76
CA GLU A 282 -10.52 -3.99 10.05
C GLU A 282 -11.94 -3.44 9.88
N ALA A 283 -12.85 -4.29 9.43
CA ALA A 283 -14.24 -3.91 9.19
C ALA A 283 -14.93 -3.33 10.44
N ALA A 284 -14.58 -3.82 11.63
CA ALA A 284 -15.11 -3.32 12.90
C ALA A 284 -14.64 -1.90 13.27
N GLU A 285 -13.56 -1.41 12.67
CA GLU A 285 -13.06 -0.05 12.92
C GLU A 285 -13.80 1.02 12.12
N LEU A 286 -14.55 0.61 11.07
CA LEU A 286 -15.21 1.53 10.16
C LEU A 286 -16.60 1.92 10.65
N ALA A 287 -16.93 3.20 10.51
CA ALA A 287 -18.23 3.77 10.84
C ALA A 287 -18.99 4.26 9.59
N PRO A 288 -20.33 4.37 9.65
CA PRO A 288 -21.10 5.00 8.59
C PRO A 288 -20.63 6.42 8.28
N GLY A 289 -20.20 6.65 7.04
CA GLY A 289 -19.62 7.92 6.59
C GLY A 289 -18.15 7.81 6.21
N ASP A 290 -17.45 6.76 6.65
CA ASP A 290 -16.07 6.53 6.28
C ASP A 290 -15.90 6.24 4.79
N ARG A 291 -14.80 6.73 4.22
CA ARG A 291 -14.44 6.49 2.82
C ARG A 291 -13.77 5.11 2.69
N VAL A 292 -14.26 4.32 1.75
CA VAL A 292 -13.65 3.05 1.34
C VAL A 292 -13.25 3.12 -0.13
N LEU A 293 -12.23 2.37 -0.53
CA LEU A 293 -11.84 2.28 -1.93
C LEU A 293 -12.76 1.32 -2.69
N GLN A 294 -13.07 1.67 -3.93
CA GLN A 294 -13.85 0.84 -4.83
C GLN A 294 -13.12 0.70 -6.15
N THR A 295 -13.17 -0.50 -6.71
CA THR A 295 -12.67 -0.75 -8.07
C THR A 295 -13.60 -0.07 -9.08
N VAL A 296 -13.03 0.81 -9.88
CA VAL A 296 -13.73 1.45 -11.01
C VAL A 296 -13.05 1.05 -12.32
N PRO A 297 -13.81 0.65 -13.35
CA PRO A 297 -13.21 0.39 -14.65
C PRO A 297 -12.72 1.71 -15.23
N ARG A 298 -11.43 1.79 -15.59
CA ARG A 298 -10.88 2.91 -16.36
C ARG A 298 -11.42 2.82 -17.78
N ARG A 299 -12.22 3.80 -18.20
CA ARG A 299 -12.87 3.79 -19.52
C ARG A 299 -12.16 4.65 -20.53
N LEU A 300 -11.53 5.74 -20.08
CA LEU A 300 -10.81 6.65 -20.95
C LEU A 300 -9.51 6.00 -21.44
N SER A 301 -9.25 6.09 -22.75
CA SER A 301 -7.93 5.78 -23.30
C SER A 301 -6.92 6.87 -22.91
N ASP A 302 -5.63 6.58 -23.02
CA ASP A 302 -4.59 7.57 -22.69
C ASP A 302 -4.70 8.81 -23.58
N PHE A 303 -5.02 8.65 -24.86
CA PHE A 303 -5.31 9.77 -25.76
C PHE A 303 -6.49 10.63 -25.29
N GLN A 304 -7.60 9.99 -24.89
CA GLN A 304 -8.77 10.71 -24.36
C GLN A 304 -8.46 11.43 -23.05
N TRP A 305 -7.60 10.84 -22.22
CA TRP A 305 -7.09 11.44 -21.00
C TRP A 305 -6.32 12.73 -21.29
N GLU A 306 -5.38 12.70 -22.22
CA GLU A 306 -4.59 13.88 -22.61
C GLU A 306 -5.47 15.02 -23.16
N VAL A 307 -6.46 14.69 -23.99
CA VAL A 307 -7.46 15.65 -24.51
C VAL A 307 -8.29 16.24 -23.38
N LEU A 308 -8.68 15.42 -22.40
CA LEU A 308 -9.43 15.88 -21.23
C LEU A 308 -8.60 16.82 -20.36
N LEU A 309 -7.33 16.50 -20.08
CA LEU A 309 -6.45 17.37 -19.28
C LEU A 309 -6.29 18.75 -19.95
N GLY A 310 -5.93 18.78 -21.23
CA GLY A 310 -5.81 20.03 -21.98
C GLY A 310 -7.10 20.84 -22.02
N GLY A 311 -8.23 20.16 -22.27
CA GLY A 311 -9.53 20.84 -22.34
C GLY A 311 -10.02 21.36 -20.98
N LEU A 312 -9.66 20.72 -19.87
CA LEU A 312 -9.93 21.23 -18.53
C LEU A 312 -9.14 22.50 -18.21
N MET A 313 -7.96 22.71 -18.78
CA MET A 313 -7.27 24.00 -18.67
C MET A 313 -7.96 25.10 -19.50
N GLY A 314 -8.68 24.70 -20.55
CA GLY A 314 -9.47 25.56 -21.44
C GLY A 314 -10.94 25.72 -21.02
N ASP A 315 -11.85 25.50 -21.97
CA ASP A 315 -13.29 25.69 -21.83
C ASP A 315 -14.01 24.53 -21.14
N GLY A 316 -13.33 23.37 -21.03
CA GLY A 316 -13.87 22.16 -20.44
C GLY A 316 -14.18 22.31 -18.95
N ALA A 317 -15.20 21.61 -18.47
CA ALA A 317 -15.61 21.62 -17.07
C ALA A 317 -16.08 20.26 -16.58
N LEU A 318 -15.84 19.97 -15.30
CA LEU A 318 -16.34 18.77 -14.61
C LEU A 318 -17.56 19.09 -13.73
N SER A 319 -18.72 18.62 -14.17
CA SER A 319 -19.97 18.72 -13.40
C SER A 319 -20.15 17.46 -12.55
N PRO A 320 -20.31 17.56 -11.22
CA PRO A 320 -20.45 16.37 -10.37
C PRO A 320 -21.82 15.72 -10.56
N SER A 321 -21.89 14.41 -10.30
CA SER A 321 -23.14 13.69 -10.09
C SER A 321 -23.81 14.14 -8.79
N ARG A 322 -25.08 13.76 -8.58
CA ARG A 322 -25.78 14.04 -7.31
C ARG A 322 -25.10 13.39 -6.10
N SER A 323 -24.42 12.26 -6.29
CA SER A 323 -23.69 11.57 -5.22
C SER A 323 -22.26 12.08 -5.02
N GLY A 324 -21.74 12.91 -5.93
CA GLY A 324 -20.33 13.35 -5.93
C GLY A 324 -19.33 12.30 -6.46
N ASN A 325 -19.70 11.02 -6.48
CA ASN A 325 -18.80 9.91 -6.82
C ASN A 325 -18.54 9.69 -8.32
N ALA A 326 -19.04 10.58 -9.18
CA ALA A 326 -18.75 10.61 -10.60
C ALA A 326 -18.83 12.05 -11.10
N ALA A 327 -18.13 12.35 -12.19
CA ALA A 327 -18.24 13.64 -12.85
C ALA A 327 -18.51 13.48 -14.34
N ARG A 328 -19.12 14.52 -14.91
CA ARG A 328 -19.39 14.68 -16.34
C ARG A 328 -18.42 15.70 -16.88
N TYR A 329 -17.68 15.33 -17.92
CA TYR A 329 -16.90 16.27 -18.70
C TYR A 329 -17.82 16.97 -19.72
N ARG A 330 -17.82 18.31 -19.66
CA ARG A 330 -18.59 19.19 -20.54
C ARG A 330 -17.65 20.18 -21.20
N PHE A 331 -17.81 20.39 -22.49
CA PHE A 331 -17.10 21.45 -23.23
C PHE A 331 -18.01 22.00 -24.33
N GLY A 332 -17.68 23.16 -24.88
CA GLY A 332 -18.49 23.77 -25.90
C GLY A 332 -17.87 25.00 -26.53
N HIS A 333 -18.10 25.17 -27.82
CA HIS A 333 -17.48 26.18 -28.64
C HIS A 333 -18.49 26.91 -29.52
N SER A 334 -18.09 28.11 -29.96
CA SER A 334 -18.90 28.91 -30.88
C SER A 334 -19.05 28.23 -32.25
N VAL A 335 -19.99 28.71 -33.07
CA VAL A 335 -20.21 28.21 -34.44
C VAL A 335 -18.92 28.19 -35.27
N ARG A 336 -18.03 29.17 -35.08
CA ARG A 336 -16.76 29.28 -35.81
C ARG A 336 -15.79 28.13 -35.54
N GLN A 337 -15.96 27.44 -34.43
CA GLN A 337 -15.10 26.34 -33.96
C GLN A 337 -15.90 25.03 -33.83
N ALA A 338 -17.06 24.93 -34.50
CA ALA A 338 -17.94 23.77 -34.41
C ALA A 338 -17.25 22.48 -34.87
N GLU A 339 -16.45 22.54 -35.94
CA GLU A 339 -15.70 21.38 -36.46
C GLU A 339 -14.69 20.85 -35.45
N TYR A 340 -13.95 21.73 -34.78
CA TYR A 340 -13.02 21.34 -33.72
C TYR A 340 -13.76 20.79 -32.49
N CYS A 341 -14.91 21.37 -32.13
CA CYS A 341 -15.76 20.86 -31.06
C CYS A 341 -16.29 19.46 -31.38
N GLU A 342 -16.66 19.22 -32.64
CA GLU A 342 -17.11 17.92 -33.12
C GLU A 342 -15.96 16.91 -33.14
N TRP A 343 -14.76 17.31 -33.59
CA TRP A 343 -13.55 16.48 -33.47
C TRP A 343 -13.30 16.05 -32.03
N LYS A 344 -13.34 16.98 -31.07
CA LYS A 344 -13.23 16.65 -29.64
C LYS A 344 -14.31 15.68 -29.19
N ALA A 345 -15.58 15.91 -29.56
CA ALA A 345 -16.69 15.04 -29.18
C ALA A 345 -16.57 13.63 -29.77
N SER A 346 -16.13 13.52 -31.02
CA SER A 346 -15.98 12.26 -31.75
C SER A 346 -15.04 11.28 -31.05
N HIS A 347 -13.99 11.80 -30.40
CA HIS A 347 -13.06 10.98 -29.62
C HIS A 347 -13.68 10.31 -28.41
N PHE A 348 -14.81 10.79 -27.88
CA PHE A 348 -15.48 10.19 -26.70
C PHE A 348 -16.69 9.33 -27.05
N GLU A 349 -16.91 8.99 -28.33
CA GLU A 349 -18.08 8.22 -28.78
C GLU A 349 -18.17 6.82 -28.15
N ASN A 350 -17.03 6.14 -27.99
CA ASN A 350 -16.95 4.83 -27.33
C ASN A 350 -17.40 4.88 -25.84
N ILE A 351 -17.38 6.06 -25.21
CA ILE A 351 -17.82 6.28 -23.83
C ILE A 351 -19.31 6.68 -23.78
N GLY A 352 -19.78 7.34 -24.84
CA GLY A 352 -21.08 7.97 -24.98
C GLY A 352 -21.00 9.47 -24.74
N VAL A 353 -21.33 10.24 -25.78
CA VAL A 353 -21.33 11.71 -25.76
C VAL A 353 -22.69 12.24 -26.21
N ARG A 354 -23.22 13.23 -25.49
CA ARG A 354 -24.45 13.94 -25.86
C ARG A 354 -24.08 15.31 -26.43
N ARG A 355 -24.50 15.56 -27.66
CA ARG A 355 -24.35 16.86 -28.33
C ARG A 355 -25.58 17.73 -28.12
N SER A 356 -25.39 19.03 -27.96
CA SER A 356 -26.48 19.99 -27.94
C SER A 356 -26.06 21.31 -28.57
N PHE A 357 -27.00 21.91 -29.30
CA PHE A 357 -26.81 23.18 -30.00
C PHE A 357 -27.72 24.23 -29.39
N ASN A 358 -27.19 25.44 -29.16
CA ASN A 358 -28.02 26.55 -28.71
C ASN A 358 -28.69 27.26 -29.90
N ALA A 359 -29.59 28.21 -29.63
CA ALA A 359 -30.32 28.96 -30.67
C ALA A 359 -29.41 29.75 -31.64
N ARG A 360 -28.15 30.03 -31.26
CA ARG A 360 -27.15 30.69 -32.09
C ARG A 360 -26.26 29.71 -32.85
N GLY A 361 -26.54 28.40 -32.77
CA GLY A 361 -25.79 27.34 -33.43
C GLY A 361 -24.50 26.91 -32.72
N ALA A 362 -24.17 27.47 -31.56
CA ALA A 362 -22.98 27.05 -30.81
C ALA A 362 -23.17 25.62 -30.28
N MET A 363 -22.12 24.80 -30.41
CA MET A 363 -22.14 23.39 -30.03
C MET A 363 -21.61 23.20 -28.61
N SER A 364 -22.23 22.29 -27.88
CA SER A 364 -21.73 21.79 -26.61
C SER A 364 -21.83 20.27 -26.58
N ALA A 365 -20.91 19.64 -25.87
CA ALA A 365 -20.84 18.20 -25.71
C ALA A 365 -20.74 17.83 -24.23
N ASP A 366 -21.50 16.81 -23.85
CA ASP A 366 -21.58 16.23 -22.51
C ASP A 366 -21.13 14.77 -22.61
N VAL A 367 -19.95 14.45 -22.11
CA VAL A 367 -19.49 13.05 -21.99
C VAL A 367 -20.29 12.35 -20.88
N ARG A 368 -20.53 11.05 -21.01
CA ARG A 368 -21.19 10.23 -19.98
C ARG A 368 -20.55 10.46 -18.60
N LEU A 369 -21.35 10.33 -17.54
CA LEU A 369 -20.85 10.37 -16.16
C LEU A 369 -19.84 9.24 -15.93
N LEU A 370 -18.63 9.60 -15.50
CA LEU A 370 -17.54 8.67 -15.24
C LEU A 370 -17.06 8.78 -13.79
N PRO A 371 -16.90 7.66 -13.07
CA PRO A 371 -16.26 7.60 -11.76
C PRO A 371 -14.84 8.17 -11.72
N GLU A 372 -14.00 7.82 -12.70
CA GLU A 372 -12.59 8.23 -12.77
C GLU A 372 -12.39 9.75 -12.88
N LEU A 373 -13.44 10.50 -13.23
CA LEU A 373 -13.41 11.97 -13.27
C LEU A 373 -13.79 12.63 -11.95
N ALA A 374 -14.30 11.88 -10.96
CA ALA A 374 -14.66 12.44 -9.66
C ALA A 374 -13.41 12.94 -8.90
N GLU A 375 -12.36 12.12 -8.88
CA GLU A 375 -11.09 12.47 -8.22
C GLU A 375 -10.39 13.64 -8.92
N VAL A 376 -10.35 13.62 -10.25
CA VAL A 376 -9.83 14.75 -11.06
C VAL A 376 -10.59 16.03 -10.71
N ARG A 377 -11.92 15.96 -10.55
CA ARG A 377 -12.71 17.12 -10.15
C ARG A 377 -12.34 17.61 -8.75
N GLU A 378 -12.22 16.73 -7.77
CA GLU A 378 -11.81 17.09 -6.41
C GLU A 378 -10.44 17.76 -6.40
N ALA A 379 -9.50 17.28 -7.23
CA ALA A 379 -8.17 17.86 -7.36
C ALA A 379 -8.17 19.22 -8.09
N VAL A 380 -9.00 19.38 -9.13
CA VAL A 380 -9.00 20.57 -10.00
C VAL A 380 -9.87 21.72 -9.45
N TYR A 381 -10.92 21.45 -8.67
CA TYR A 381 -11.87 22.49 -8.27
C TYR A 381 -11.80 22.82 -6.78
N LEU A 382 -11.23 23.99 -6.45
CA LEU A 382 -11.23 24.54 -5.09
C LEU A 382 -12.08 25.82 -5.05
N HIS A 383 -13.09 25.87 -4.17
CA HIS A 383 -14.02 27.00 -4.05
C HIS A 383 -14.65 27.48 -5.38
N GLY A 384 -14.87 26.54 -6.31
CA GLY A 384 -15.48 26.84 -7.62
C GLY A 384 -14.51 27.41 -8.67
N ARG A 385 -13.21 27.57 -8.34
CA ARG A 385 -12.16 27.96 -9.29
C ARG A 385 -11.31 26.76 -9.67
N LYS A 386 -10.73 26.80 -10.87
CA LYS A 386 -9.78 25.78 -11.33
C LYS A 386 -8.42 26.03 -10.69
N VAL A 387 -7.91 25.03 -9.99
CA VAL A 387 -6.60 25.01 -9.33
C VAL A 387 -5.85 23.79 -9.87
N PHE A 388 -4.68 24.01 -10.46
CA PHE A 388 -3.88 22.92 -11.03
C PHE A 388 -2.63 22.72 -10.19
N GLY A 389 -2.59 21.59 -9.47
CA GLY A 389 -1.43 21.18 -8.66
C GLY A 389 -0.26 20.71 -9.51
N SER A 390 0.92 20.57 -8.90
CA SER A 390 2.14 20.15 -9.60
C SER A 390 2.01 18.77 -10.25
N ASP A 391 1.29 17.83 -9.62
CA ASP A 391 1.11 16.48 -10.17
C ASP A 391 0.25 16.49 -11.44
N TYR A 392 -0.81 17.30 -11.46
CA TYR A 392 -1.62 17.53 -12.66
C TYR A 392 -0.78 18.11 -13.80
N LEU A 393 0.07 19.10 -13.51
CA LEU A 393 0.88 19.77 -14.54
C LEU A 393 1.91 18.81 -15.14
N LYS A 394 2.52 17.92 -14.35
CA LYS A 394 3.48 16.92 -14.83
C LYS A 394 2.87 15.90 -15.82
N GLU A 395 1.56 15.69 -15.77
CA GLU A 395 0.86 14.81 -16.71
C GLU A 395 0.60 15.47 -18.09
N LEU A 396 0.81 16.80 -18.21
CA LEU A 396 0.52 17.50 -19.46
C LEU A 396 1.52 17.13 -20.56
N THR A 397 0.99 16.72 -21.69
CA THR A 397 1.75 16.42 -22.91
C THR A 397 1.67 17.58 -23.91
N PRO A 398 2.48 17.57 -24.99
CA PRO A 398 2.32 18.51 -26.10
C PRO A 398 0.90 18.51 -26.69
N LEU A 399 0.21 17.37 -26.72
CA LEU A 399 -1.20 17.27 -27.14
C LEU A 399 -2.13 18.00 -26.14
N SER A 400 -1.95 17.80 -24.83
CA SER A 400 -2.72 18.54 -23.82
C SER A 400 -2.51 20.04 -23.94
N LEU A 401 -1.27 20.50 -24.16
CA LEU A 401 -0.97 21.91 -24.40
C LEU A 401 -1.62 22.43 -25.70
N ALA A 402 -1.63 21.64 -26.77
CA ALA A 402 -2.28 21.98 -28.02
C ALA A 402 -3.79 22.15 -27.84
N VAL A 403 -4.45 21.23 -27.12
CA VAL A 403 -5.89 21.33 -26.81
C VAL A 403 -6.17 22.57 -25.96
N TRP A 404 -5.37 22.82 -24.93
CA TRP A 404 -5.51 24.03 -24.11
C TRP A 404 -5.35 25.31 -24.94
N TYR A 405 -4.35 25.37 -25.83
CA TYR A 405 -4.13 26.50 -26.72
C TYR A 405 -5.28 26.67 -27.73
N MET A 406 -5.80 25.59 -28.30
CA MET A 406 -6.96 25.65 -29.19
C MET A 406 -8.20 26.18 -28.46
N ASP A 407 -8.35 25.87 -27.16
CA ASP A 407 -9.50 26.29 -26.36
C ASP A 407 -9.42 27.74 -25.88
N ALA A 408 -8.29 28.14 -25.31
CA ALA A 408 -8.14 29.42 -24.62
C ALA A 408 -7.12 30.37 -25.25
N GLY A 409 -6.36 29.90 -26.24
CA GLY A 409 -5.34 30.66 -26.96
C GLY A 409 -5.91 31.58 -28.03
N SER A 410 -5.22 32.67 -28.27
CA SER A 410 -5.45 33.61 -29.36
C SER A 410 -4.10 33.96 -30.00
N PHE A 411 -4.14 34.35 -31.27
CA PHE A 411 -2.95 34.71 -32.03
C PHE A 411 -3.22 35.98 -32.82
N THR A 412 -2.31 36.94 -32.70
CA THR A 412 -2.40 38.23 -33.38
C THR A 412 -1.14 38.45 -34.20
N ILE A 413 -1.30 38.79 -35.48
CA ILE A 413 -0.21 39.20 -36.35
C ILE A 413 -0.04 40.71 -36.24
N HIS A 414 1.17 41.18 -36.01
CA HIS A 414 1.50 42.59 -36.15
C HIS A 414 1.97 42.85 -37.56
N THR A 415 1.09 43.41 -38.41
CA THR A 415 1.49 44.06 -39.64
C THR A 415 1.87 45.50 -39.31
N ASP A 416 3.14 45.73 -38.98
CA ASP A 416 3.65 47.10 -39.03
C ASP A 416 3.54 47.57 -40.49
N GLY A 417 2.82 48.67 -40.69
CA GLY A 417 2.57 49.23 -42.01
C GLY A 417 3.86 49.75 -42.64
N MET A 418 4.64 48.88 -43.27
CA MET A 418 5.46 49.15 -44.46
C MET A 418 6.26 47.91 -44.86
N GLN A 419 6.21 47.61 -46.17
CA GLN A 419 7.10 46.78 -46.97
C GLN A 419 7.00 45.25 -46.87
N GLU A 420 6.54 44.69 -47.99
CA GLU A 420 6.89 43.39 -48.55
C GLU A 420 8.41 43.16 -48.49
N ARG A 421 8.99 42.62 -47.40
CA ARG A 421 10.37 42.05 -47.37
C ARG A 421 10.83 41.32 -46.10
N THR A 422 9.95 40.62 -45.38
CA THR A 422 10.36 39.53 -44.45
C THR A 422 9.48 38.30 -44.67
N PRO A 423 10.05 37.11 -44.95
CA PRO A 423 9.29 35.86 -45.09
C PRO A 423 8.61 35.42 -43.78
N ASP A 424 9.07 35.95 -42.65
CA ASP A 424 8.62 35.55 -41.33
C ASP A 424 7.60 36.55 -40.78
N CYS A 425 6.32 36.23 -40.90
CA CYS A 425 5.24 36.98 -40.25
C CYS A 425 5.45 36.95 -38.73
N SER A 426 5.77 38.11 -38.12
CA SER A 426 5.90 38.22 -36.67
C SER A 426 4.51 38.29 -36.02
N GLY A 427 4.26 37.43 -35.03
CA GLY A 427 2.99 37.38 -34.31
C GLY A 427 3.19 37.01 -32.85
N ARG A 428 2.18 37.31 -32.02
CA ARG A 428 2.19 36.99 -30.60
C ARG A 428 0.96 36.16 -30.26
N SER A 429 1.18 35.19 -29.37
CA SER A 429 0.12 34.39 -28.79
C SER A 429 -0.20 34.86 -27.38
N ASP A 430 -1.47 34.73 -27.01
CA ASP A 430 -1.95 34.95 -25.65
C ASP A 430 -2.91 33.82 -25.27
N ILE A 431 -2.79 33.27 -24.06
CA ILE A 431 -3.73 32.28 -23.52
C ILE A 431 -4.50 32.88 -22.35
N CYS A 432 -5.83 32.88 -22.44
CA CYS A 432 -6.69 33.34 -21.36
C CYS A 432 -6.65 32.35 -20.18
N VAL A 433 -6.28 32.83 -18.99
CA VAL A 433 -6.17 32.02 -17.76
C VAL A 433 -7.10 32.50 -16.66
N GLU A 434 -8.14 33.24 -17.03
CA GLU A 434 -9.07 33.85 -16.08
C GLU A 434 -9.80 32.82 -15.21
N ALA A 435 -10.12 31.65 -15.77
CA ALA A 435 -10.81 30.57 -15.05
C ALA A 435 -9.95 29.93 -13.92
N MET A 436 -8.63 30.18 -13.93
CA MET A 436 -7.69 29.66 -12.94
C MET A 436 -7.55 30.62 -11.76
N ASP A 437 -7.26 30.10 -10.56
CA ASP A 437 -6.87 30.94 -9.43
C ASP A 437 -5.50 31.60 -9.62
N SER A 438 -5.22 32.69 -8.89
CA SER A 438 -4.01 33.48 -9.04
C SER A 438 -2.71 32.70 -8.82
N THR A 439 -2.71 31.75 -7.87
CA THR A 439 -1.52 30.94 -7.56
C THR A 439 -1.24 29.94 -8.67
N THR A 440 -2.30 29.33 -9.22
CA THR A 440 -2.19 28.44 -10.38
C THR A 440 -1.68 29.17 -11.62
N ARG A 441 -2.10 30.42 -11.85
CA ARG A 441 -1.60 31.22 -13.00
C ARG A 441 -0.07 31.35 -12.99
N VAL A 442 0.50 31.62 -11.82
CA VAL A 442 1.96 31.70 -11.63
C VAL A 442 2.61 30.33 -11.82
N ARG A 443 2.08 29.29 -11.16
CA ARG A 443 2.60 27.92 -11.26
C ARG A 443 2.62 27.38 -12.69
N VAL A 444 1.59 27.68 -13.48
CA VAL A 444 1.53 27.27 -14.88
C VAL A 444 2.59 27.97 -15.72
N ALA A 445 2.86 29.26 -15.47
CA ALA A 445 3.92 29.99 -16.16
C ALA A 445 5.32 29.44 -15.80
N GLU A 446 5.56 29.13 -14.53
CA GLU A 446 6.79 28.49 -14.04
C GLU A 446 6.95 27.08 -14.65
N TYR A 447 5.88 26.27 -14.65
CA TYR A 447 5.88 24.94 -15.25
C TYR A 447 6.26 24.94 -16.73
N LEU A 448 5.71 25.88 -17.51
CA LEU A 448 6.05 26.04 -18.93
C LEU A 448 7.53 26.40 -19.11
N ALA A 449 8.07 27.25 -18.24
CA ALA A 449 9.47 27.65 -18.28
C ALA A 449 10.41 26.50 -17.91
N ASP A 450 10.09 25.75 -16.86
CA ASP A 450 10.95 24.69 -16.34
C ASP A 450 10.92 23.43 -17.19
N THR A 451 9.75 23.08 -17.74
CA THR A 451 9.56 21.80 -18.45
C THR A 451 9.77 21.93 -19.96
N TRP A 452 9.35 23.06 -20.54
CA TRP A 452 9.31 23.23 -22.00
C TRP A 452 10.19 24.38 -22.50
N ASP A 453 10.90 25.09 -21.61
CA ASP A 453 11.64 26.33 -21.88
C ASP A 453 10.78 27.40 -22.60
N ILE A 454 9.49 27.45 -22.26
CA ILE A 454 8.55 28.46 -22.76
C ILE A 454 8.22 29.43 -21.62
N ARG A 455 8.56 30.72 -21.78
CA ARG A 455 8.52 31.72 -20.71
C ARG A 455 7.46 32.79 -20.96
N PRO A 456 6.16 32.50 -20.76
CA PRO A 456 5.12 33.51 -20.89
C PRO A 456 5.18 34.53 -19.74
N LYS A 457 4.66 35.73 -20.00
CA LYS A 457 4.44 36.76 -18.97
C LYS A 457 2.98 36.77 -18.57
N LEU A 458 2.70 36.68 -17.27
CA LEU A 458 1.36 36.90 -16.75
C LEU A 458 1.01 38.39 -16.83
N VAL A 459 -0.06 38.71 -17.55
CA VAL A 459 -0.53 40.07 -17.78
C VAL A 459 -2.04 40.17 -17.55
N GLU A 460 -2.50 41.31 -17.04
CA GLU A 460 -3.92 41.64 -16.97
C GLU A 460 -4.24 42.66 -18.06
N GLN A 461 -5.21 42.34 -18.93
CA GLN A 461 -5.55 43.17 -20.08
C GLN A 461 -7.07 43.46 -20.16
N GLY A 462 -7.41 44.59 -20.78
CA GLY A 462 -8.78 45.04 -21.03
C GLY A 462 -9.43 45.80 -19.86
N THR A 463 -10.63 46.33 -20.11
CA THR A 463 -11.43 47.07 -19.11
C THR A 463 -11.83 46.20 -17.91
N ASP A 464 -12.00 44.90 -18.15
CA ASP A 464 -12.42 43.92 -17.15
C ASP A 464 -11.22 43.25 -16.43
N ARG A 465 -9.98 43.68 -16.70
CA ARG A 465 -8.72 43.13 -16.15
C ARG A 465 -8.64 41.60 -16.19
N LYS A 466 -8.91 41.02 -17.36
CA LYS A 466 -8.79 39.57 -17.55
C LYS A 466 -7.32 39.16 -17.56
N ALA A 467 -7.00 38.03 -16.93
CA ALA A 467 -5.65 37.51 -16.88
C ALA A 467 -5.29 36.64 -18.11
N PHE A 468 -4.12 36.90 -18.67
CA PHE A 468 -3.55 36.19 -19.81
C PHE A 468 -2.10 35.79 -19.55
N LEU A 469 -1.70 34.66 -20.14
CA LEU A 469 -0.30 34.35 -20.38
C LEU A 469 0.06 34.89 -21.76
N ALA A 470 0.86 35.95 -21.79
CA ALA A 470 1.32 36.59 -23.01
C ALA A 470 2.69 36.07 -23.42
N PHE A 471 2.80 35.63 -24.67
CA PHE A 471 4.02 35.06 -25.23
C PHE A 471 4.69 36.12 -26.11
N SER A 472 6.02 36.31 -25.94
CA SER A 472 6.79 37.12 -26.89
C SER A 472 6.81 36.44 -28.27
N GLN A 473 7.39 37.07 -29.29
CA GLN A 473 7.51 36.46 -30.61
C GLN A 473 8.30 35.14 -30.55
N ASP A 474 9.45 35.15 -29.86
CA ASP A 474 10.30 33.97 -29.69
C ASP A 474 9.58 32.86 -28.91
N GLU A 475 8.91 33.22 -27.80
CA GLU A 475 8.18 32.27 -26.98
C GLU A 475 6.92 31.73 -27.70
N THR A 476 6.31 32.52 -28.58
CA THR A 476 5.23 32.07 -29.47
C THR A 476 5.74 31.04 -30.47
N ALA A 477 6.91 31.27 -31.07
CA ALA A 477 7.52 30.30 -31.98
C ALA A 477 7.85 28.98 -31.29
N LYS A 478 8.42 29.03 -30.07
CA LYS A 478 8.67 27.81 -29.26
C LYS A 478 7.37 27.06 -28.96
N LEU A 479 6.33 27.76 -28.50
CA LEU A 479 5.03 27.15 -28.24
C LEU A 479 4.44 26.51 -29.50
N HIS A 480 4.43 27.23 -30.63
CA HIS A 480 3.85 26.74 -31.87
C HIS A 480 4.63 25.55 -32.43
N ALA A 481 5.96 25.58 -32.37
CA ALA A 481 6.79 24.43 -32.75
C ALA A 481 6.45 23.17 -31.96
N LEU A 482 6.16 23.31 -30.66
CA LEU A 482 5.79 22.20 -29.79
C LEU A 482 4.40 21.63 -30.10
N ILE A 483 3.41 22.49 -30.31
CA ILE A 483 1.99 22.07 -30.37
C ILE A 483 1.47 21.84 -31.79
N ALA A 484 2.12 22.42 -32.82
CA ALA A 484 1.63 22.39 -34.21
C ALA A 484 1.25 20.99 -34.73
N PRO A 485 2.00 19.91 -34.45
CA PRO A 485 1.63 18.55 -34.90
C PRO A 485 0.25 18.07 -34.42
N PHE A 486 -0.30 18.68 -33.37
CA PHE A 486 -1.53 18.28 -32.72
C PHE A 486 -2.69 19.28 -32.93
N VAL A 487 -2.45 20.39 -33.64
CA VAL A 487 -3.48 21.40 -33.89
C VAL A 487 -4.41 20.94 -35.00
N HIS A 488 -5.71 20.93 -34.70
CA HIS A 488 -6.74 20.55 -35.66
C HIS A 488 -6.72 21.49 -36.89
N PRO A 489 -6.94 21.00 -38.13
CA PRO A 489 -6.92 21.82 -39.35
C PRO A 489 -7.76 23.10 -39.28
N SER A 490 -8.99 23.01 -38.74
CA SER A 490 -9.88 24.17 -38.56
C SER A 490 -9.35 25.24 -37.58
N MET A 491 -8.32 24.92 -36.80
CA MET A 491 -7.70 25.76 -35.78
C MET A 491 -6.31 26.29 -36.18
N GLN A 492 -5.78 25.91 -37.36
CA GLN A 492 -4.45 26.34 -37.83
C GLN A 492 -4.31 27.87 -37.99
N HIS A 493 -5.42 28.61 -38.11
CA HIS A 493 -5.40 30.07 -38.12
C HIS A 493 -4.85 30.68 -36.82
N LYS A 494 -4.83 29.91 -35.70
CA LYS A 494 -4.20 30.30 -34.44
C LYS A 494 -2.68 30.07 -34.41
N LEU A 495 -2.10 29.47 -35.45
CA LEU A 495 -0.67 29.27 -35.57
C LEU A 495 -0.03 30.34 -36.46
N LEU A 496 1.24 30.60 -36.19
CA LEU A 496 2.17 31.25 -37.10
C LEU A 496 2.14 30.54 -38.47
N PRO A 497 2.16 31.27 -39.60
CA PRO A 497 2.04 30.68 -40.93
C PRO A 497 3.03 29.54 -41.21
N THR A 498 4.27 29.65 -40.72
CA THR A 498 5.34 28.65 -40.90
C THR A 498 5.03 27.30 -40.25
N TYR A 499 4.15 27.26 -39.24
CA TYR A 499 3.78 26.04 -38.53
C TYR A 499 2.39 25.51 -38.93
N ARG A 500 1.79 26.05 -40.00
CA ARG A 500 0.53 25.52 -40.57
C ARG A 500 0.87 24.41 -41.56
N GLY A 501 0.23 23.26 -41.42
CA GLY A 501 0.47 22.08 -42.26
C GLY A 501 -0.18 20.86 -41.66
#